data_AF-A0A483YEP8-F1
#
_entry.id   AF-A0A483YEP8-F1
#
_cell.length_a   1.000
_cell.length_b   1.000
_cell.length_c   1.000
_cell.angle_alpha   90.00
_cell.angle_beta   90.00
_cell.angle_gamma   90.00
#
_symmetry.space_group_name_H-M   'P 1'
#
loop_
_entity.id
_entity.type
_entity.pdbx_description
1 polymer ?
#
loop_
_entity_poly.entity_id
_entity_poly.type
_entity_poly.pdbx_seq_one_letter_code
_entity_poly.pdbx_strand_id
1 'polypeptide(L)'
;MKSYLRIERLILVGVRKNYIVKFEDGLNIIHGDSDTGKSSILEFINYLLGASKIELADEIISSVNYAALEVIINDSAYTIVRDIYKPQNFIEVYQCPFERREAFISRKYAPNFSNNNAPDGFFSDFLMDALNFPKLKLKVSPTQVTSQFKRLSFRNIIKYSYVNQDDMGSKSLLGMTDWAKYTYTKEVFKYIY
;
A
#
# COMPACT_ATOMS: atom_id res chain seq x y z
N MET A 1 -12.13 -10.24 17.34
CA MET A 1 -10.75 -9.69 17.35
C MET A 1 -10.71 -8.49 16.42
N LYS A 2 -10.04 -7.39 16.78
CA LYS A 2 -9.92 -6.24 15.88
C LYS A 2 -8.91 -6.58 14.78
N SER A 3 -9.22 -6.22 13.54
CA SER A 3 -8.27 -6.45 12.44
C SER A 3 -7.11 -5.48 12.51
N TYR A 4 -5.91 -5.93 12.14
CA TYR A 4 -4.72 -5.11 12.11
C TYR A 4 -3.77 -5.53 10.97
N LEU A 5 -2.96 -4.57 10.52
CA LEU A 5 -1.80 -4.75 9.66
C LEU A 5 -0.60 -4.23 10.44
N ARG A 6 0.40 -5.07 10.65
CA ARG A 6 1.69 -4.70 11.23
C ARG A 6 2.77 -4.85 10.16
N ILE A 7 3.66 -3.86 10.07
CA ILE A 7 4.82 -3.90 9.17
C ILE A 7 5.99 -4.45 9.97
N GLU A 8 6.65 -5.48 9.46
CA GLU A 8 7.82 -6.08 10.11
C GLU A 8 9.11 -5.55 9.49
N ARG A 9 9.23 -5.63 8.17
CA ARG A 9 10.46 -5.29 7.46
C ARG A 9 10.17 -4.73 6.07
N LEU A 10 10.89 -3.69 5.70
CA LEU A 10 11.04 -3.24 4.32
C LEU A 10 12.38 -3.73 3.79
N ILE A 11 12.37 -4.36 2.62
CA ILE A 11 13.55 -4.96 2.00
C ILE A 11 13.66 -4.41 0.57
N LEU A 12 14.70 -3.62 0.31
CA LEU A 12 15.05 -3.15 -1.03
C LEU A 12 16.12 -4.09 -1.57
N VAL A 13 15.76 -4.90 -2.57
CA VAL A 13 16.66 -5.89 -3.14
C VAL A 13 17.50 -5.22 -4.20
N GLY A 14 18.77 -4.98 -3.88
CA GLY A 14 19.69 -4.30 -4.75
C GLY A 14 20.55 -5.21 -5.61
N VAL A 15 21.23 -4.62 -6.58
CA VAL A 15 22.16 -5.33 -7.48
C VAL A 15 23.37 -5.88 -6.72
N ARG A 16 23.90 -5.08 -5.77
CA ARG A 16 25.10 -5.43 -4.99
C ARG A 16 24.79 -5.97 -3.60
N LYS A 17 23.79 -5.38 -2.93
CA LYS A 17 23.37 -5.76 -1.58
C LYS A 17 21.91 -5.39 -1.37
N ASN A 18 21.29 -6.04 -0.39
CA ASN A 18 19.95 -5.68 0.06
C ASN A 18 20.03 -4.60 1.13
N TYR A 19 19.11 -3.65 1.09
CA TYR A 19 18.89 -2.68 2.16
C TYR A 19 17.65 -3.12 2.93
N ILE A 20 17.80 -3.33 4.25
CA ILE A 20 16.74 -3.86 5.10
C ILE A 20 16.46 -2.85 6.21
N VAL A 21 15.22 -2.40 6.30
CA VAL A 21 14.71 -1.59 7.40
C VAL A 21 13.78 -2.47 8.22
N LYS A 22 14.10 -2.66 9.50
CA LYS A 22 13.28 -3.41 10.44
C LYS A 22 12.40 -2.44 11.24
N PHE A 23 11.18 -2.85 11.52
CA PHE A 23 10.24 -2.13 12.37
C PHE A 23 9.98 -2.98 13.61
N GLU A 24 10.00 -2.32 14.76
CA GLU A 24 9.76 -2.94 16.06
C GLU A 24 8.33 -2.67 16.53
N ASP A 25 7.90 -3.38 17.57
CA ASP A 25 6.62 -3.07 18.21
C ASP A 25 6.66 -1.69 18.89
N GLY A 26 5.59 -0.91 18.71
CA GLY A 26 5.45 0.43 19.28
C GLY A 26 5.87 1.56 18.34
N LEU A 27 6.49 2.60 18.91
CA LEU A 27 6.85 3.81 18.17
C LEU A 27 8.19 3.65 17.46
N ASN A 28 8.16 3.69 16.12
CA ASN A 28 9.34 3.68 15.29
C ASN A 28 9.65 5.11 14.80
N ILE A 29 10.83 5.64 15.15
CA ILE A 29 11.27 6.98 14.75
C ILE A 29 12.41 6.83 13.73
N ILE A 30 12.16 7.26 12.49
CA ILE A 30 13.17 7.30 11.42
C ILE A 30 13.73 8.73 11.37
N HIS A 31 15.00 8.90 11.75
CA HIS A 31 15.68 10.20 11.79
C HIS A 31 17.03 10.17 11.04
N GLY A 32 17.52 11.34 10.66
CA GLY A 32 18.77 11.53 9.89
C GLY A 32 18.78 12.90 9.20
N ASP A 33 19.85 13.24 8.49
CA ASP A 33 19.99 14.53 7.79
C ASP A 33 19.05 14.67 6.59
N SER A 34 18.70 15.90 6.19
CA SER A 34 17.91 16.10 4.96
C SER A 34 18.52 15.34 3.78
N ASP A 35 17.66 14.77 2.91
CA ASP A 35 18.04 14.04 1.70
C ASP A 35 18.67 12.63 1.90
N THR A 36 18.57 12.06 3.10
CA THR A 36 19.10 10.71 3.38
C THR A 36 18.11 9.56 3.06
N GLY A 37 17.09 9.79 2.23
CA GLY A 37 16.13 8.75 1.83
C GLY A 37 15.08 8.34 2.88
N LYS A 38 14.85 9.16 3.93
CA LYS A 38 13.80 8.90 4.94
C LYS A 38 12.40 8.83 4.33
N SER A 39 12.06 9.80 3.48
CA SER A 39 10.75 9.85 2.81
C SER A 39 10.56 8.63 1.90
N SER A 40 11.64 8.15 1.28
CA SER A 40 11.62 6.97 0.41
C SER A 40 11.18 5.70 1.16
N ILE A 41 11.51 5.54 2.44
CA ILE A 41 11.03 4.39 3.24
C ILE A 41 9.50 4.36 3.28
N LEU A 42 8.88 5.51 3.56
CA LEU A 42 7.42 5.63 3.60
C LEU A 42 6.79 5.50 2.22
N GLU A 43 7.43 6.01 1.17
CA GLU A 43 6.99 5.86 -0.21
C GLU A 43 7.02 4.39 -0.67
N PHE A 44 8.07 3.64 -0.32
CA PHE A 44 8.17 2.21 -0.58
C PHE A 44 7.07 1.42 0.13
N ILE A 45 6.83 1.70 1.40
CA ILE A 45 5.72 1.07 2.14
C ILE A 45 4.40 1.37 1.43
N ASN A 46 4.13 2.63 1.09
CA ASN A 46 2.91 3.03 0.40
C ASN A 46 2.76 2.35 -0.98
N TYR A 47 3.86 2.22 -1.72
CA TYR A 47 3.93 1.53 -3.00
C TYR A 47 3.66 0.02 -2.89
N LEU A 48 4.29 -0.65 -1.93
CA LEU A 48 4.08 -2.08 -1.67
C LEU A 48 2.67 -2.35 -1.14
N LEU A 49 2.04 -1.37 -0.48
CA LEU A 49 0.63 -1.37 -0.10
C LEU A 49 -0.31 -0.85 -1.21
N GLY A 50 0.13 -0.91 -2.47
CA GLY A 50 -0.72 -0.78 -3.66
C GLY A 50 -0.85 0.63 -4.25
N ALA A 51 0.04 1.58 -3.91
CA ALA A 51 0.07 2.84 -4.65
C ALA A 51 0.42 2.61 -6.12
N SER A 52 -0.17 3.38 -7.04
CA SER A 52 0.03 3.15 -8.49
C SER A 52 1.41 3.56 -8.99
N LYS A 53 2.08 4.46 -8.26
CA LYS A 53 3.39 5.02 -8.59
C LYS A 53 4.22 5.14 -7.31
N ILE A 54 5.52 5.24 -7.52
CA ILE A 54 6.51 5.58 -6.51
C ILE A 54 7.42 6.64 -7.12
N GLU A 55 7.73 7.67 -6.36
CA GLU A 55 8.73 8.66 -6.72
C GLU A 55 10.04 8.22 -6.06
N LEU A 56 11.12 8.14 -6.83
CA LEU A 56 12.38 7.59 -6.37
C LEU A 56 13.50 8.53 -6.76
N ALA A 57 14.44 8.76 -5.85
CA ALA A 57 15.69 9.43 -6.15
C ALA A 57 16.54 8.56 -7.11
N ASP A 58 17.31 9.21 -7.99
CA ASP A 58 18.13 8.54 -9.02
C ASP A 58 19.08 7.49 -8.43
N GLU A 59 19.64 7.75 -7.24
CA GLU A 59 20.53 6.81 -6.56
C GLU A 59 19.82 5.48 -6.22
N ILE A 60 18.55 5.53 -5.81
CA ILE A 60 17.73 4.36 -5.51
C ILE A 60 17.41 3.59 -6.79
N ILE A 61 17.04 4.32 -7.85
CA ILE A 61 16.74 3.76 -9.17
C ILE A 61 17.95 3.02 -9.73
N SER A 62 19.18 3.47 -9.46
CA SER A 62 20.39 2.80 -9.97
C SER A 62 20.80 1.54 -9.19
N SER A 63 20.29 1.36 -7.97
CA SER A 63 20.82 0.38 -7.02
C SER A 63 19.83 -0.70 -6.60
N VAL A 64 18.52 -0.52 -6.82
CA VAL A 64 17.44 -1.42 -6.39
C VAL A 64 16.74 -2.09 -7.57
N ASN A 65 16.64 -3.41 -7.57
CA ASN A 65 15.93 -4.17 -8.61
C ASN A 65 14.42 -4.23 -8.33
N TYR A 66 14.05 -4.56 -7.11
CA TYR A 66 12.66 -4.67 -6.66
C TYR A 66 12.59 -4.45 -5.15
N ALA A 67 11.38 -4.22 -4.65
CA ALA A 67 11.14 -4.05 -3.22
C ALA A 67 10.23 -5.17 -2.69
N ALA A 68 10.42 -5.49 -1.41
CA ALA A 68 9.57 -6.41 -0.68
C ALA A 68 9.17 -5.83 0.69
N LEU A 69 7.94 -6.08 1.10
CA LEU A 69 7.39 -5.69 2.40
C LEU A 69 6.91 -6.93 3.13
N GLU A 70 7.47 -7.16 4.30
CA GLU A 70 6.96 -8.16 5.22
C GLU A 70 5.95 -7.53 6.17
N VAL A 71 4.80 -8.18 6.27
CA VAL A 71 3.69 -7.73 7.10
C VAL A 71 3.07 -8.91 7.83
N ILE A 72 2.47 -8.61 8.98
CA ILE A 72 1.54 -9.49 9.66
C ILE A 72 0.15 -8.90 9.52
N ILE A 73 -0.78 -9.67 8.95
CA ILE A 73 -2.18 -9.30 8.83
C ILE A 73 -2.99 -10.34 9.60
N ASN A 74 -3.65 -9.91 10.68
CA ASN A 74 -4.46 -10.79 11.54
C ASN A 74 -3.71 -12.11 11.90
N ASP A 75 -2.53 -11.99 12.50
CA ASP A 75 -1.63 -13.08 12.88
C ASP A 75 -1.02 -13.92 11.75
N SER A 76 -1.34 -13.62 10.48
CA SER A 76 -0.77 -14.30 9.32
C SER A 76 0.38 -13.50 8.70
N ALA A 77 1.53 -14.13 8.54
CA ALA A 77 2.71 -13.52 7.92
C ALA A 77 2.62 -13.55 6.38
N TYR A 78 2.90 -12.40 5.77
CA TYR A 78 2.96 -12.23 4.32
C TYR A 78 4.20 -11.45 3.90
N THR A 79 4.75 -11.80 2.75
CA THR A 79 5.75 -11.02 2.03
C THR A 79 5.14 -10.54 0.72
N ILE A 80 5.02 -9.24 0.55
CA ILE A 80 4.55 -8.59 -0.67
C ILE A 80 5.77 -8.16 -1.48
N VAL A 81 5.87 -8.57 -2.74
CA VAL A 81 7.01 -8.28 -3.63
C VAL A 81 6.52 -7.53 -4.86
N ARG A 82 7.23 -6.45 -5.21
CA ARG A 82 6.88 -5.61 -6.36
C ARG A 82 8.10 -5.03 -7.06
N ASP A 83 8.08 -5.09 -8.39
CA ASP A 83 9.04 -4.43 -9.28
C ASP A 83 8.85 -2.91 -9.22
N ILE A 84 9.95 -2.15 -9.12
CA ILE A 84 9.90 -0.69 -8.99
C ILE A 84 9.84 0.03 -10.35
N TYR A 85 10.30 -0.60 -11.42
CA TYR A 85 10.34 -0.06 -12.78
C TYR A 85 9.09 -0.42 -13.58
N LYS A 86 8.41 -1.51 -13.21
CA LYS A 86 7.21 -2.02 -13.88
C LYS A 86 6.00 -2.01 -12.94
N PRO A 87 5.45 -0.83 -12.61
CA PRO A 87 4.36 -0.70 -11.64
C PRO A 87 3.05 -1.37 -12.06
N GLN A 88 2.90 -1.70 -13.35
CA GLN A 88 1.74 -2.40 -13.91
C GLN A 88 1.86 -3.92 -13.87
N ASN A 89 3.04 -4.46 -13.54
CA ASN A 89 3.23 -5.90 -13.36
C ASN A 89 2.43 -6.40 -12.16
N PHE A 90 2.22 -7.72 -12.13
CA PHE A 90 1.56 -8.36 -11.00
C PHE A 90 2.36 -8.18 -9.71
N ILE A 91 1.64 -7.94 -8.63
CA ILE A 91 2.17 -7.91 -7.28
C ILE A 91 2.17 -9.35 -6.78
N GLU A 92 3.34 -9.81 -6.36
CA GLU A 92 3.49 -11.16 -5.84
C GLU A 92 3.33 -11.16 -4.31
N VAL A 93 2.55 -12.10 -3.79
CA VAL A 93 2.35 -12.25 -2.35
C VAL A 93 2.68 -13.68 -1.95
N TYR A 94 3.59 -13.79 -1.00
CA TYR A 94 4.03 -15.05 -0.41
C TYR A 94 3.49 -15.13 1.02
N GLN A 95 2.94 -16.28 1.41
CA GLN A 95 2.51 -16.52 2.80
C GLN A 95 3.67 -17.11 3.62
N CYS A 96 4.80 -16.40 3.64
CA CYS A 96 5.99 -16.78 4.37
C CYS A 96 6.90 -15.55 4.58
N PRO A 97 7.91 -15.63 5.45
CA PRO A 97 9.01 -14.67 5.47
C PRO A 97 9.80 -14.65 4.16
N PHE A 98 10.42 -13.53 3.85
CA PHE A 98 11.16 -13.22 2.63
C PHE A 98 12.31 -14.20 2.39
N GLU A 99 12.97 -14.69 3.43
CA GLU A 99 14.07 -15.65 3.33
C GLU A 99 13.59 -17.02 2.81
N ARG A 100 12.32 -17.36 3.02
CA ARG A 100 11.74 -18.65 2.62
C ARG A 100 10.98 -18.58 1.30
N ARG A 101 10.93 -17.42 0.64
CA ARG A 101 10.10 -17.20 -0.56
C ARG A 101 10.36 -18.19 -1.69
N GLU A 102 11.60 -18.64 -1.86
CA GLU A 102 12.00 -19.59 -2.91
C GLU A 102 11.38 -20.98 -2.72
N ALA A 103 10.99 -21.33 -1.49
CA ALA A 103 10.35 -22.60 -1.17
C ALA A 103 8.81 -22.54 -1.23
N PHE A 104 8.22 -21.37 -1.51
CA PHE A 104 6.77 -21.15 -1.50
C PHE A 104 6.27 -20.65 -2.85
N ILE A 105 5.03 -21.01 -3.18
CA ILE A 105 4.36 -20.52 -4.38
C ILE A 105 3.78 -19.14 -4.09
N SER A 106 4.12 -18.15 -4.93
CA SER A 106 3.50 -16.83 -4.85
C SER A 106 2.12 -16.80 -5.49
N ARG A 107 1.23 -16.01 -4.89
CA ARG A 107 0.01 -15.54 -5.54
C ARG A 107 0.30 -14.26 -6.30
N LYS A 108 -0.33 -14.09 -7.46
CA LYS A 108 -0.09 -12.98 -8.39
C LYS A 108 -1.35 -12.15 -8.55
N TYR A 109 -1.29 -10.93 -8.04
CA TYR A 109 -2.41 -10.00 -8.01
C TYR A 109 -2.22 -8.83 -8.98
N ALA A 110 -3.30 -8.38 -9.61
CA ALA A 110 -3.30 -7.17 -10.42
C ALA A 110 -3.14 -5.93 -9.52
N PRO A 111 -2.27 -4.97 -9.88
CA PRO A 111 -2.04 -3.77 -9.09
C PRO A 111 -3.22 -2.79 -9.14
N ASN A 112 -4.07 -2.88 -10.15
CA ASN A 112 -5.23 -2.01 -10.34
C ASN A 112 -6.42 -2.75 -10.95
N PHE A 113 -7.60 -2.14 -10.85
CA PHE A 113 -8.87 -2.69 -11.35
C PHE A 113 -9.04 -2.61 -12.88
N SER A 114 -8.07 -2.06 -13.61
CA SER A 114 -8.09 -2.02 -15.08
C SER A 114 -7.50 -3.28 -15.71
N ASN A 115 -6.64 -4.00 -15.00
CA ASN A 115 -5.92 -5.16 -15.53
C ASN A 115 -6.54 -6.45 -15.00
N ASN A 116 -7.42 -7.09 -15.77
CA ASN A 116 -8.20 -8.25 -15.32
C ASN A 116 -7.50 -9.60 -15.47
N ASN A 117 -6.25 -9.63 -15.93
CA ASN A 117 -5.59 -10.87 -16.33
C ASN A 117 -4.74 -11.52 -15.21
N ALA A 118 -4.82 -11.02 -13.98
CA ALA A 118 -4.09 -11.61 -12.87
C ALA A 118 -4.78 -12.90 -12.37
N PRO A 119 -4.02 -13.99 -12.14
CA PRO A 119 -4.58 -15.28 -11.69
C PRO A 119 -5.38 -15.21 -10.39
N ASP A 120 -4.90 -14.41 -9.42
CA ASP A 120 -5.47 -14.35 -8.07
C ASP A 120 -6.39 -13.14 -7.87
N GLY A 121 -6.70 -12.38 -8.92
CA GLY A 121 -7.55 -11.19 -8.86
C GLY A 121 -6.79 -9.92 -8.48
N PHE A 122 -7.41 -9.00 -7.75
CA PHE A 122 -6.86 -7.66 -7.47
C PHE A 122 -6.16 -7.59 -6.11
N PHE A 123 -5.03 -6.89 -6.06
CA PHE A 123 -4.24 -6.76 -4.83
C PHE A 123 -5.00 -6.02 -3.73
N SER A 124 -5.76 -4.99 -4.11
CA SER A 124 -6.63 -4.29 -3.15
C SER A 124 -7.70 -5.20 -2.55
N ASP A 125 -8.18 -6.21 -3.28
CA ASP A 125 -9.20 -7.12 -2.75
C ASP A 125 -8.58 -8.09 -1.77
N PHE A 126 -7.38 -8.60 -2.08
CA PHE A 126 -6.59 -9.40 -1.15
C PHE A 126 -6.38 -8.69 0.19
N LEU A 127 -5.94 -7.42 0.19
CA LEU A 127 -5.74 -6.67 1.43
C LEU A 127 -7.04 -6.46 2.20
N MET A 128 -8.14 -6.16 1.50
CA MET A 128 -9.46 -6.00 2.13
C MET A 128 -9.93 -7.31 2.76
N ASP A 129 -9.80 -8.44 2.06
CA ASP A 129 -10.17 -9.77 2.56
C ASP A 129 -9.29 -10.18 3.75
N ALA A 130 -7.97 -10.01 3.63
CA ALA A 130 -7.03 -10.36 4.68
C ALA A 130 -7.28 -9.55 5.96
N LEU A 131 -7.71 -8.29 5.83
CA LEU A 131 -8.09 -7.40 6.94
C LEU A 131 -9.56 -7.54 7.36
N ASN A 132 -10.29 -8.53 6.85
CA ASN A 132 -11.72 -8.74 7.15
C ASN A 132 -12.59 -7.49 6.90
N PHE A 133 -12.21 -6.62 5.96
CA PHE A 133 -13.05 -5.50 5.55
C PHE A 133 -14.13 -5.95 4.57
N PRO A 134 -15.38 -5.49 4.73
CA PRO A 134 -16.44 -5.85 3.80
C PRO A 134 -16.20 -5.23 2.42
N LYS A 135 -16.41 -6.04 1.37
CA LYS A 135 -16.35 -5.59 -0.03
C LYS A 135 -17.62 -4.80 -0.38
N LEU A 136 -17.62 -3.52 -0.03
CA LEU A 136 -18.75 -2.61 -0.26
C LEU A 136 -18.62 -1.84 -1.57
N LYS A 137 -19.76 -1.51 -2.16
CA LYS A 137 -19.88 -0.51 -3.23
C LYS A 137 -20.58 0.71 -2.65
N LEU A 138 -19.88 1.85 -2.61
CA LEU A 138 -20.38 3.09 -2.04
C LEU A 138 -20.86 4.03 -3.13
N LYS A 139 -21.94 4.77 -2.89
CA LYS A 139 -22.36 5.85 -3.79
C LYS A 139 -21.32 6.97 -3.75
N VAL A 140 -20.86 7.42 -4.91
CA VAL A 140 -19.89 8.53 -5.02
C VAL A 140 -20.51 9.86 -4.58
N SER A 141 -21.82 10.01 -4.78
CA SER A 141 -22.63 11.18 -4.44
C SER A 141 -23.92 10.73 -3.74
N PRO A 142 -23.92 10.60 -2.41
CA PRO A 142 -25.10 10.14 -1.65
C PRO A 142 -26.34 11.00 -1.86
N THR A 143 -26.13 12.29 -2.14
CA THR A 143 -27.17 13.30 -2.34
C THR A 143 -27.87 13.21 -3.70
N GLN A 144 -27.31 12.50 -4.69
CA GLN A 144 -27.90 12.34 -6.02
C GLN A 144 -28.74 11.07 -6.13
N VAL A 145 -29.91 11.18 -6.76
CA VAL A 145 -30.86 10.07 -6.97
C VAL A 145 -30.22 8.97 -7.84
N THR A 146 -29.42 9.35 -8.84
CA THR A 146 -28.58 8.46 -9.66
C THR A 146 -27.11 8.73 -9.35
N SER A 147 -26.47 7.85 -8.60
CA SER A 147 -25.04 7.96 -8.28
C SER A 147 -24.29 6.71 -8.71
N GLN A 148 -23.13 6.90 -9.32
CA GLN A 148 -22.23 5.79 -9.62
C GLN A 148 -21.77 5.14 -8.32
N PHE A 149 -21.82 3.82 -8.29
CA PHE A 149 -21.30 3.03 -7.19
C PHE A 149 -19.80 2.79 -7.40
N LYS A 150 -18.99 3.35 -6.51
CA LYS A 150 -17.55 3.12 -6.49
C LYS A 150 -17.22 2.02 -5.48
N ARG A 151 -16.47 1.04 -5.93
CA ARG A 151 -15.98 -0.05 -5.08
C ARG A 151 -15.03 0.51 -4.01
N LEU A 152 -15.27 0.15 -2.75
CA LEU A 152 -14.34 0.44 -1.68
C LEU A 152 -13.07 -0.40 -1.88
N SER A 153 -11.94 0.27 -2.05
CA SER A 153 -10.62 -0.33 -2.15
C SER A 153 -9.80 -0.01 -0.91
N PHE A 154 -8.77 -0.82 -0.64
CA PHE A 154 -7.80 -0.61 0.43
C PHE A 154 -7.15 0.78 0.34
N ARG A 155 -6.97 1.30 -0.89
CA ARG A 155 -6.45 2.65 -1.13
C ARG A 155 -7.33 3.76 -0.55
N ASN A 156 -8.63 3.54 -0.40
CA ASN A 156 -9.51 4.48 0.26
C ASN A 156 -9.38 4.45 1.79
N ILE A 157 -8.84 3.37 2.36
CA ILE A 157 -8.66 3.21 3.82
C ILE A 157 -7.28 3.72 4.23
N ILE A 158 -6.21 3.28 3.53
CA ILE A 158 -4.82 3.60 3.89
C ILE A 158 -4.51 5.10 3.94
N LYS A 159 -5.27 5.93 3.20
CA LYS A 159 -5.13 7.39 3.22
C LYS A 159 -5.36 8.02 4.61
N TYR A 160 -6.03 7.33 5.53
CA TYR A 160 -6.22 7.79 6.90
C TYR A 160 -5.08 7.38 7.84
N SER A 161 -4.20 6.48 7.39
CA SER A 161 -3.06 5.95 8.15
C SER A 161 -1.72 6.31 7.54
N TYR A 162 -1.72 6.98 6.39
CA TYR A 162 -0.54 7.45 5.68
C TYR A 162 -0.75 8.90 5.28
N VAL A 163 0.22 9.76 5.61
CA VAL A 163 0.24 11.15 5.18
C VAL A 163 1.65 11.44 4.67
N ASN A 164 1.76 11.86 3.42
CA ASN A 164 3.06 12.22 2.84
C ASN A 164 3.45 13.66 3.23
N GLN A 165 4.72 13.99 3.00
CA GLN A 165 5.28 15.30 3.33
C GLN A 165 4.57 16.45 2.60
N ASP A 166 4.20 16.25 1.34
CA ASP A 166 3.51 17.26 0.54
C ASP A 166 2.10 17.56 1.07
N ASP A 167 1.35 16.53 1.49
CA ASP A 167 0.01 16.68 2.03
C ASP A 167 0.04 17.44 3.37
N MET A 168 1.05 17.20 4.22
CA MET A 168 1.23 17.90 5.50
C MET A 168 1.42 19.41 5.33
N GLY A 169 2.13 19.83 4.27
CA GLY A 169 2.33 21.25 3.95
C GLY A 169 1.17 21.88 3.19
N SER A 170 0.23 21.07 2.68
CA SER A 170 -0.84 21.53 1.80
C SER A 170 -2.10 21.94 2.56
N LYS A 171 -2.90 22.83 1.95
CA LYS A 171 -4.30 23.08 2.39
C LYS A 171 -5.27 21.97 1.99
N SER A 172 -4.78 20.88 1.38
CA SER A 172 -5.55 19.87 0.67
C SER A 172 -5.41 18.46 1.26
N LEU A 173 -5.17 18.37 2.57
CA LEU A 173 -5.15 17.10 3.31
C LEU A 173 -6.41 16.28 2.99
N LEU A 174 -6.25 14.98 2.70
CA LEU A 174 -7.35 14.05 2.36
C LEU A 174 -8.24 14.48 1.17
N GLY A 175 -7.75 15.39 0.32
CA GLY A 175 -8.51 15.93 -0.81
C GLY A 175 -9.62 16.90 -0.40
N MET A 176 -9.47 17.58 0.75
CA MET A 176 -10.44 18.55 1.28
C MET A 176 -10.78 19.71 0.33
N THR A 177 -9.89 20.03 -0.62
CA THR A 177 -10.11 21.11 -1.59
C THR A 177 -10.97 20.71 -2.78
N ASP A 178 -11.11 19.40 -3.05
CA ASP A 178 -11.91 18.86 -4.15
C ASP A 178 -13.23 18.30 -3.61
N TRP A 179 -14.33 19.01 -3.88
CA TRP A 179 -15.64 18.74 -3.29
C TRP A 179 -16.16 17.31 -3.58
N ALA A 180 -15.87 16.77 -4.77
CA ALA A 180 -16.29 15.42 -5.14
C ALA A 180 -15.47 14.35 -4.39
N LYS A 181 -14.15 14.55 -4.28
CA LYS A 181 -13.28 13.64 -3.50
C LYS A 181 -13.57 13.73 -2.01
N TYR A 182 -13.81 14.93 -1.49
CA TYR A 182 -14.15 15.17 -0.10
C TYR A 182 -15.43 14.45 0.32
N THR A 183 -16.49 14.56 -0.49
CA THR A 183 -17.77 13.87 -0.22
C THR A 183 -17.58 12.36 -0.13
N TYR A 184 -16.88 11.76 -1.10
CA TYR A 184 -16.58 10.34 -1.08
C TYR A 184 -15.68 9.94 0.09
N THR A 185 -14.66 10.75 0.43
CA THR A 185 -13.81 10.56 1.61
C THR A 185 -14.65 10.50 2.88
N LYS A 186 -15.56 11.47 3.08
CA LYS A 186 -16.46 11.50 4.23
C LYS A 186 -17.34 10.25 4.33
N GLU A 187 -17.85 9.74 3.22
CA GLU A 187 -18.61 8.49 3.23
C GLU A 187 -17.74 7.31 3.63
N VAL A 188 -16.53 7.16 3.08
CA VAL A 188 -15.61 6.09 3.48
C VAL A 188 -15.31 6.13 4.98
N PHE A 189 -15.15 7.32 5.56
CA PHE A 189 -14.87 7.48 6.98
C PHE A 189 -15.96 6.87 7.87
N LYS A 190 -17.24 6.98 7.48
CA LYS A 190 -18.38 6.39 8.21
C LYS A 190 -18.36 4.85 8.24
N TYR A 191 -17.61 4.20 7.37
CA TYR A 191 -17.51 2.73 7.32
C TYR A 191 -16.29 2.19 8.10
N ILE A 192 -15.37 3.06 8.49
CA ILE A 192 -14.20 2.69 9.28
C ILE A 192 -14.53 2.73 10.79
N TYR A 193 -15.63 3.40 11.16
CA TYR A 193 -16.07 3.62 12.54
C TYR A 193 -17.45 3.03 12.81
#